data_AF-A0A8J7ID04-F1
#
_entry.id   AF-A0A8J7ID04-F1
#
_cell.length_a   1.000
_cell.length_b   1.000
_cell.length_c   1.000
_cell.angle_alpha   90.00
_cell.angle_beta   90.00
_cell.angle_gamma   90.00
#
_symmetry.space_group_name_H-M   'P 1'
#
loop_
_entity.id
_entity.type
_entity.pdbx_description
1 polymer ?
#
loop_
_entity_poly.entity_id
_entity_poly.type
_entity_poly.pdbx_seq_one_letter_code
_entity_poly.pdbx_strand_id
1 'polypeptide(L)'
;MRFAFIDTWKKIWSIEFLCRVLQVSSRGFRAWRTRPVSQTQRDDMVLLAHIREQHRLSLQSYGRPRMTEELQALGLKVGHRRVGRLMRENGIKVVRTRKNKVTTDSNHRFNIAPNLLDQDFSATGPNQKWAGDISYIW
;
A
#
# COMPACT_ATOMS: atom_id res chain seq x y z
N MET A 1 17.89 15.99 -4.85
CA MET A 1 18.37 15.95 -6.26
C MET A 1 18.87 17.33 -6.67
N ARG A 2 20.16 17.50 -7.00
CA ARG A 2 20.74 18.81 -7.36
C ARG A 2 20.21 19.34 -8.70
N PHE A 3 20.13 18.51 -9.73
CA PHE A 3 19.64 18.94 -11.06
C PHE A 3 18.15 19.28 -11.09
N ALA A 4 17.30 18.56 -10.35
CA ALA A 4 15.88 18.89 -10.24
C ALA A 4 15.66 20.26 -9.59
N PHE A 5 16.49 20.61 -8.59
CA PHE A 5 16.47 21.95 -7.99
C PHE A 5 16.84 23.02 -9.03
N ILE A 6 17.92 22.80 -9.78
CA ILE A 6 18.33 23.72 -10.86
C ILE A 6 17.19 23.89 -11.86
N ASP A 7 16.54 22.80 -12.29
CA ASP A 7 15.46 22.87 -13.28
C ASP A 7 14.24 23.67 -12.80
N THR A 8 13.95 23.59 -11.52
CA THR A 8 12.84 24.32 -10.87
C THR A 8 13.13 25.82 -10.79
N TRP A 9 14.36 26.19 -10.44
CA TRP A 9 14.72 27.59 -10.13
C TRP A 9 15.44 28.34 -11.27
N LYS A 10 15.73 27.69 -12.40
CA LYS A 10 16.41 28.28 -13.58
C LYS A 10 15.73 29.52 -14.18
N LYS A 11 14.46 29.78 -13.83
CA LYS A 11 13.72 30.98 -14.29
C LYS A 11 13.99 32.20 -13.42
N ILE A 12 14.45 31.99 -12.18
CA ILE A 12 14.69 33.05 -11.19
C ILE A 12 16.18 33.38 -11.15
N TRP A 13 17.05 32.38 -11.24
CA TRP A 13 18.51 32.55 -11.25
C TRP A 13 19.15 31.88 -12.46
N SER A 14 20.32 32.38 -12.87
CA SER A 14 21.05 31.80 -14.00
C SER A 14 21.50 30.37 -13.71
N ILE A 15 21.56 29.56 -14.77
CA ILE A 15 21.99 28.15 -14.67
C ILE A 15 23.44 28.09 -14.20
N GLU A 16 24.33 28.97 -14.67
CA GLU A 16 25.73 28.96 -14.22
C GLU A 16 25.85 29.24 -12.72
N PHE A 17 25.06 30.18 -12.19
CA PHE A 17 25.05 30.50 -10.77
C PHE A 17 24.60 29.29 -9.95
N LEU A 18 23.47 28.68 -10.32
CA LEU A 18 22.93 27.52 -9.62
C LEU A 18 23.86 26.30 -9.71
N CYS A 19 24.49 26.07 -10.87
CA CYS A 19 25.49 25.02 -11.06
C CYS A 19 26.71 25.22 -10.15
N ARG A 20 27.20 26.47 -10.03
CA ARG A 20 28.33 26.82 -9.15
C ARG A 20 27.99 26.59 -7.68
N VAL A 21 26.85 27.11 -7.21
CA VAL A 21 26.40 26.97 -5.81
C VAL A 21 26.22 25.50 -5.42
N LEU A 22 25.66 24.69 -6.32
CA LEU A 22 25.42 23.26 -6.06
C LEU A 22 26.60 22.35 -6.40
N GLN A 23 27.74 22.91 -6.82
CA GLN A 23 28.95 22.17 -7.18
C GLN A 23 28.67 21.07 -8.22
N VAL A 24 28.00 21.44 -9.33
CA VAL A 24 27.72 20.55 -10.46
C VAL A 24 28.03 21.24 -11.79
N SER A 25 28.30 20.47 -12.84
CA SER A 25 28.58 21.03 -14.16
C SER A 25 27.32 21.38 -14.94
N SER A 26 27.37 22.46 -15.72
CA SER A 26 26.31 22.85 -16.65
C SER A 26 26.07 21.79 -17.73
N ARG A 27 27.14 21.14 -18.20
CA ARG A 27 27.07 19.99 -19.12
C ARG A 27 26.32 18.81 -18.50
N GLY A 28 26.57 18.52 -17.23
CA GLY A 28 25.85 17.48 -16.48
C GLY A 28 24.37 17.79 -16.33
N PHE A 29 24.02 19.05 -16.05
CA PHE A 29 22.63 19.50 -16.01
C PHE A 29 21.92 19.34 -17.36
N ARG A 30 22.56 19.79 -18.46
CA ARG A 30 22.01 19.63 -19.82
C ARG A 30 21.82 18.16 -20.17
N ALA A 31 22.82 17.32 -19.92
CA ALA A 31 22.74 15.89 -20.16
C ALA A 31 21.64 15.22 -19.34
N TRP A 32 21.46 15.61 -18.07
CA TRP A 32 20.37 15.13 -17.22
C TRP A 32 19.00 15.53 -17.80
N ARG A 33 18.86 16.77 -18.28
CA ARG A 33 17.61 17.29 -18.84
C ARG A 33 17.21 16.64 -20.16
N THR A 34 18.17 16.24 -20.99
CA THR A 34 17.90 15.60 -22.29
C THR A 34 17.99 14.09 -22.23
N ARG A 35 18.37 13.49 -21.08
CA ARG A 35 18.54 12.04 -20.97
C ARG A 35 17.19 11.36 -21.22
N PRO A 36 17.10 10.44 -22.18
CA PRO A 36 15.87 9.71 -22.42
C PRO A 36 15.53 8.83 -21.22
N VAL A 37 14.24 8.54 -21.09
CA VAL A 37 13.71 7.59 -20.09
C VAL A 37 14.45 6.25 -20.26
N SER A 38 15.00 5.72 -19.16
CA SER A 38 15.73 4.46 -19.19
C SER A 38 14.80 3.29 -19.51
N GLN A 39 15.34 2.18 -20.01
CA GLN A 39 14.53 0.99 -20.28
C GLN A 39 13.78 0.53 -19.02
N THR A 40 14.44 0.52 -17.87
CA THR A 40 13.82 0.17 -16.58
C THR A 40 12.65 1.09 -16.23
N GLN A 41 12.77 2.39 -16.51
CA GLN A 41 11.68 3.34 -16.27
C GLN A 41 10.50 3.10 -17.23
N ARG A 42 10.76 2.72 -18.48
CA ARG A 42 9.70 2.32 -19.43
C ARG A 42 8.99 1.06 -18.93
N ASP A 43 9.74 0.05 -18.53
CA ASP A 43 9.19 -1.19 -17.98
C ASP A 43 8.38 -0.93 -16.71
N ASP A 44 8.85 -0.02 -15.84
CA ASP A 44 8.12 0.42 -14.65
C ASP A 44 6.81 1.12 -15.00
N MET A 45 6.76 1.92 -16.07
CA MET A 45 5.53 2.57 -16.53
C MET A 45 4.51 1.54 -17.02
N VAL A 46 4.95 0.52 -17.77
CA VAL A 46 4.09 -0.60 -18.20
C VAL A 46 3.57 -1.37 -16.98
N LEU A 47 4.46 -1.72 -16.06
CA LEU A 47 4.07 -2.41 -14.83
C LEU A 47 3.10 -1.59 -13.97
N LEU A 48 3.32 -0.27 -13.88
CA LEU A 48 2.44 0.64 -13.16
C LEU A 48 1.02 0.68 -13.76
N ALA A 49 0.89 0.58 -15.09
CA ALA A 49 -0.41 0.50 -15.74
C ALA A 49 -1.16 -0.77 -15.29
N HIS A 50 -0.49 -1.92 -15.25
CA HIS A 50 -1.09 -3.15 -14.71
C HIS A 50 -1.45 -3.03 -13.23
N ILE A 51 -0.59 -2.44 -12.41
CA ILE A 51 -0.88 -2.21 -10.98
C ILE A 51 -2.14 -1.35 -10.81
N ARG A 52 -2.29 -0.27 -11.59
CA ARG A 52 -3.47 0.60 -11.52
C ARG A 52 -4.74 -0.13 -11.92
N GLU A 53 -4.68 -0.93 -12.97
CA GLU A 53 -5.84 -1.69 -13.42
C GLU A 53 -6.26 -2.74 -12.38
N GLN A 54 -5.32 -3.51 -11.84
CA GLN A 54 -5.62 -4.48 -10.78
C GLN A 54 -6.10 -3.81 -9.48
N HIS A 55 -5.58 -2.63 -9.15
CA HIS A 55 -6.05 -1.84 -8.02
C HIS A 55 -7.50 -1.38 -8.21
N ARG A 56 -7.86 -0.97 -9.43
CA ARG A 56 -9.24 -0.62 -9.79
C ARG A 56 -10.18 -1.83 -9.75
N LEU A 57 -9.79 -2.94 -10.36
CA LEU A 57 -10.58 -4.17 -10.42
C LEU A 57 -10.84 -4.77 -9.04
N SER A 58 -9.85 -4.70 -8.14
CA SER A 58 -9.99 -5.16 -6.75
C SER A 58 -10.74 -4.20 -5.83
N LEU A 59 -11.36 -3.14 -6.38
CA LEU A 59 -11.99 -2.07 -5.59
C LEU A 59 -11.04 -1.50 -4.54
N GLN A 60 -9.77 -1.34 -4.93
CA GLN A 60 -8.70 -0.77 -4.11
C GLN A 60 -8.33 -1.60 -2.87
N SER A 61 -8.78 -2.87 -2.80
CA SER A 61 -8.54 -3.74 -1.63
C SER A 61 -7.17 -4.42 -1.63
N TYR A 62 -6.51 -4.52 -2.79
CA TYR A 62 -5.27 -5.27 -2.92
C TYR A 62 -4.04 -4.47 -2.49
N GLY A 63 -3.37 -4.97 -1.45
CA GLY A 63 -2.05 -4.49 -1.02
C GLY A 63 -0.91 -5.18 -1.75
N ARG A 64 0.33 -4.80 -1.42
CA ARG A 64 1.56 -5.32 -2.07
C ARG A 64 1.58 -6.85 -2.26
N PRO A 65 1.23 -7.71 -1.27
CA PRO A 65 1.29 -9.17 -1.44
C PRO A 65 0.35 -9.65 -2.55
N ARG A 66 -0.96 -9.42 -2.38
CA ARG A 66 -2.00 -9.80 -3.37
C ARG A 66 -1.75 -9.17 -4.73
N MET A 67 -1.38 -7.89 -4.77
CA MET A 67 -1.03 -7.21 -6.01
C MET A 67 0.11 -7.92 -6.75
N THR A 68 1.12 -8.42 -6.04
CA THR A 68 2.24 -9.14 -6.66
C THR A 68 1.80 -10.50 -7.19
N GLU A 69 0.98 -11.23 -6.43
CA GLU A 69 0.42 -12.52 -6.85
C GLU A 69 -0.42 -12.38 -8.12
N GLU A 70 -1.32 -11.39 -8.18
CA GLU A 70 -2.16 -11.13 -9.36
C GLU A 70 -1.32 -10.76 -10.60
N LEU A 71 -0.29 -9.92 -10.43
CA LEU A 71 0.60 -9.58 -11.54
C LEU A 71 1.38 -10.80 -12.03
N GLN A 72 1.79 -11.69 -11.13
CA GLN A 72 2.45 -12.95 -11.50
C GLN A 72 1.48 -13.92 -12.19
N ALA A 73 0.22 -13.99 -11.75
CA ALA A 73 -0.83 -14.78 -12.39
C ALA A 73 -1.12 -14.29 -13.82
N LEU A 74 -0.97 -12.98 -14.08
CA LEU A 74 -1.01 -12.39 -15.42
C LEU A 74 0.27 -12.65 -16.24
N GLY A 75 1.23 -13.42 -15.73
CA GLY A 75 2.48 -13.77 -16.41
C GLY A 75 3.62 -12.77 -16.24
N LEU A 76 3.46 -11.72 -15.42
CA LEU A 76 4.51 -10.72 -15.21
C LEU A 76 5.53 -11.22 -14.17
N LYS A 77 6.80 -11.31 -14.57
CA LYS A 77 7.90 -11.67 -13.67
C LYS A 77 8.29 -10.47 -12.79
N VAL A 78 7.57 -10.27 -11.68
CA VAL A 78 7.79 -9.15 -10.76
C VAL A 78 7.86 -9.58 -9.31
N GLY A 79 8.68 -8.89 -8.51
CA GLY A 79 8.83 -9.14 -7.07
C GLY A 79 8.20 -8.05 -6.21
N HIS A 80 7.87 -8.41 -4.97
CA HIS A 80 7.19 -7.52 -4.01
C HIS A 80 7.88 -6.16 -3.82
N ARG A 81 9.22 -6.11 -3.81
CA ARG A 81 9.96 -4.85 -3.63
C ARG A 81 9.67 -3.84 -4.74
N ARG A 82 9.66 -4.30 -6.00
CA ARG A 82 9.38 -3.46 -7.17
C ARG A 82 7.93 -2.96 -7.16
N VAL A 83 6.98 -3.87 -6.92
CA VAL A 83 5.55 -3.54 -6.81
C VAL A 83 5.31 -2.54 -5.67
N GLY A 84 5.83 -2.82 -4.48
CA GLY A 84 5.69 -1.94 -3.31
C GLY A 84 6.31 -0.56 -3.53
N ARG A 85 7.47 -0.47 -4.20
CA ARG A 85 8.08 0.81 -4.58
C ARG A 85 7.14 1.60 -5.50
N LEU A 86 6.67 1.00 -6.58
CA LEU A 86 5.79 1.66 -7.56
C LEU A 86 4.47 2.10 -6.93
N MET A 87 3.85 1.25 -6.10
CA MET A 87 2.62 1.61 -5.38
C MET A 87 2.85 2.83 -4.49
N ARG A 88 3.92 2.83 -3.68
CA ARG A 88 4.24 3.94 -2.78
C ARG A 88 4.55 5.24 -3.52
N GLU A 89 5.37 5.19 -4.56
CA GLU A 89 5.74 6.36 -5.38
C GLU A 89 4.54 6.97 -6.10
N ASN A 90 3.48 6.20 -6.34
CA ASN A 90 2.27 6.63 -7.04
C ASN A 90 1.04 6.78 -6.13
N GLY A 91 1.22 6.76 -4.80
CA GLY A 91 0.12 6.95 -3.85
C GLY A 91 -0.94 5.84 -3.85
N ILE A 92 -0.64 4.68 -4.44
CA ILE A 92 -1.56 3.53 -4.50
C ILE A 92 -1.55 2.85 -3.14
N LYS A 93 -2.67 2.95 -2.41
CA LYS A 93 -2.85 2.41 -1.07
C LYS A 93 -4.09 1.53 -1.02
N VAL A 94 -4.10 0.61 -0.07
CA VAL A 94 -5.27 -0.21 0.21
C VAL A 94 -6.35 0.66 0.84
N VAL A 95 -7.56 0.60 0.30
CA VAL A 95 -8.75 1.18 0.94
C VAL A 95 -9.51 0.05 1.60
N ARG A 96 -9.67 0.16 2.93
CA ARG A 96 -10.50 -0.77 3.71
C ARG A 96 -11.92 -0.23 3.75
N THR A 97 -12.81 -0.80 2.96
CA THR A 97 -14.20 -0.34 2.83
C THR A 97 -15.13 -0.88 3.93
N ARG A 98 -14.73 -1.93 4.66
CA ARG A 98 -15.55 -2.49 5.75
C ARG A 98 -15.22 -1.82 7.08
N LYS A 99 -16.21 -1.13 7.66
CA LYS A 99 -16.28 -0.96 9.13
C LYS A 99 -16.48 -2.35 9.73
N ASN A 100 -15.86 -2.65 10.87
CA ASN A 100 -16.23 -3.84 11.64
C ASN A 100 -17.74 -3.78 11.86
N LYS A 101 -18.46 -4.80 11.38
CA LYS A 101 -19.89 -4.91 11.65
C LYS A 101 -20.00 -5.21 13.13
N VAL A 102 -20.47 -4.26 13.92
CA VAL A 102 -20.83 -4.51 15.31
C VAL A 102 -22.03 -5.44 15.26
N THR A 103 -21.78 -6.74 15.45
CA THR A 103 -22.81 -7.78 15.48
C THR A 103 -23.52 -7.83 16.83
N THR A 104 -22.91 -7.23 17.85
CA THR A 104 -23.39 -7.26 19.23
C THR A 104 -23.80 -5.86 19.65
N ASP A 105 -25.11 -5.63 19.77
CA ASP A 105 -25.63 -4.46 20.47
C ASP A 105 -25.71 -4.80 21.97
N SER A 106 -24.68 -4.43 22.74
CA SER A 106 -24.69 -4.61 24.20
C SER A 106 -25.62 -3.63 24.92
N ASN A 107 -26.20 -2.65 24.23
CA ASN A 107 -27.13 -1.66 24.79
C ASN A 107 -28.57 -1.95 24.39
N HIS A 108 -29.03 -3.18 24.67
CA HIS A 108 -30.39 -3.62 24.40
C HIS A 108 -31.22 -3.73 25.68
N ARG A 109 -32.55 -3.66 25.54
CA ARG A 109 -33.49 -3.84 26.67
C ARG A 109 -33.90 -5.30 26.93
N PHE A 110 -33.36 -6.25 26.17
CA PHE A 110 -33.61 -7.67 26.39
C PHE A 110 -32.91 -8.18 27.65
N ASN A 111 -33.44 -9.26 28.23
CA ASN A 111 -32.84 -9.92 29.38
C ASN A 111 -31.42 -10.39 29.02
N ILE A 112 -30.44 -9.96 29.81
CA ILE A 112 -29.06 -10.43 29.72
C ILE A 112 -28.94 -11.67 30.59
N ALA A 113 -28.57 -12.80 29.98
CA ALA A 113 -28.27 -14.01 30.75
C ALA A 113 -27.06 -13.75 31.67
N PRO A 114 -27.08 -14.22 32.93
CA PRO A 114 -25.95 -14.03 33.84
C PRO A 114 -24.70 -14.70 33.28
N ASN A 115 -23.56 -14.02 33.38
CA ASN A 115 -22.26 -14.59 33.03
C ASN A 115 -21.85 -15.61 34.10
N LEU A 116 -22.28 -16.86 33.93
CA LEU A 116 -22.00 -17.95 34.89
C LEU A 116 -20.53 -18.34 34.96
N LEU A 117 -19.73 -18.01 33.94
CA LEU A 117 -18.32 -18.35 33.87
C LEU A 117 -17.46 -17.33 34.63
N ASP A 118 -17.82 -16.05 34.55
CA ASP A 118 -17.14 -14.91 35.20
C ASP A 118 -15.61 -14.95 35.15
N GLN A 119 -15.06 -15.37 34.00
CA GLN A 119 -13.61 -15.58 33.76
C GLN A 119 -12.93 -16.64 34.64
N ASP A 120 -13.68 -17.41 35.42
CA ASP A 120 -13.17 -18.61 36.06
C ASP A 120 -13.17 -19.76 35.04
N PHE A 121 -11.99 -20.07 34.50
CA PHE A 121 -11.77 -21.17 33.57
C PHE A 121 -11.30 -22.47 34.27
N SER A 122 -11.22 -22.49 35.60
CA SER A 122 -10.79 -23.67 36.34
C SER A 122 -11.86 -24.77 36.30
N ALA A 123 -11.46 -26.03 36.14
CA ALA A 123 -12.35 -27.20 36.15
C ALA A 123 -11.61 -28.41 36.71
N THR A 124 -12.30 -29.25 37.49
CA THR A 124 -11.76 -30.48 38.09
C THR A 124 -11.99 -31.72 37.23
N GLY A 125 -12.82 -31.61 36.18
CA GLY A 125 -13.08 -32.68 35.23
C GLY A 125 -13.74 -32.19 33.94
N PRO A 126 -13.88 -33.07 32.92
CA PRO A 126 -14.56 -32.74 31.68
C PRO A 126 -16.04 -32.39 31.91
N ASN A 127 -16.65 -31.68 30.96
CA ASN A 127 -18.08 -31.34 30.93
C ASN A 127 -18.59 -30.42 32.06
N GLN A 128 -17.71 -29.73 32.79
CA GLN A 128 -18.12 -28.81 33.87
C GLN A 128 -18.38 -27.37 33.39
N LYS A 129 -17.70 -26.94 32.32
CA LYS A 129 -17.82 -25.60 31.74
C LYS A 129 -17.83 -25.72 30.21
N TRP A 130 -18.82 -25.11 29.57
CA TRP A 130 -19.04 -25.19 28.12
C TRP A 130 -19.10 -23.76 27.57
N ALA A 131 -18.34 -23.50 26.52
CA ALA A 131 -18.41 -22.27 25.75
C ALA A 131 -18.73 -22.63 24.29
N GLY A 132 -19.65 -21.89 23.69
CA GLY A 132 -20.00 -22.00 22.28
C GLY A 132 -19.80 -20.66 21.60
N ASP A 133 -19.36 -20.70 20.35
CA ASP A 133 -19.32 -19.53 19.48
C ASP A 133 -20.09 -19.83 18.19
N ILE A 134 -20.64 -18.80 17.57
CA ILE A 134 -21.39 -18.91 16.31
C ILE A 134 -20.54 -18.30 15.21
N SER A 135 -20.02 -19.15 14.33
CA SER A 135 -19.33 -18.73 13.12
C SER A 135 -20.30 -18.69 11.95
N TYR A 136 -20.54 -17.51 11.41
CA TYR A 136 -21.23 -17.35 10.13
C TYR A 136 -20.28 -17.72 9.00
N ILE A 137 -20.64 -18.71 8.19
CA ILE A 137 -19.93 -19.07 6.95
C ILE A 137 -20.61 -18.31 5.81
N TRP A 138 -19.82 -17.55 5.05
CA TRP A 138 -20.25 -16.76 3.89
C TRP A 138 -19.38 -17.08 2.67
#